data_AF-A0A849BVL9-F1
#
_entry.id   AF-A0A849BVL9-F1
#
_cell.length_a   1.000
_cell.length_b   1.000
_cell.length_c   1.000
_cell.angle_alpha   90.00
_cell.angle_beta   90.00
_cell.angle_gamma   90.00
#
_symmetry.space_group_name_H-M   'P 1'
#
loop_
_entity.id
_entity.type
_entity.pdbx_description
1 polymer ?
#
loop_
_entity_poly.entity_id
_entity_poly.type
_entity_poly.pdbx_seq_one_letter_code
_entity_poly.pdbx_strand_id
1 'polypeptide(L)'
;MTPRAARGTGLGGPARRGDGASRDPAAGDPGLFGPDSVTWRLHADPVAGVAGLRALLLQALHPLAMAGVDQHSRFRVDPWGRLTTTADFVATTTFGSTAEATALAARVRGVHRRVRGTDPETGEDYAASDPELLRWVHCCLVDSFLTTAERAGAPLAAEDGDAYVREQVRAAELVGIPADRAPAAGGSEK
;
A
#
# COMPACT_ATOMS: atom_id res chain seq x y z
N MET A 1 -40.31 34.55 -40.74
CA MET A 1 -38.99 33.93 -40.53
C MET A 1 -38.30 34.72 -39.43
N THR A 2 -38.32 34.19 -38.20
CA THR A 2 -37.85 34.88 -36.99
C THR A 2 -36.72 34.03 -36.40
N PRO A 3 -35.51 34.56 -36.16
CA PRO A 3 -34.48 33.78 -35.50
C PRO A 3 -34.51 33.97 -33.98
N ARG A 4 -34.27 32.84 -33.32
CA ARG A 4 -34.36 32.53 -31.90
C ARG A 4 -33.10 32.98 -31.15
N ALA A 5 -33.31 33.48 -29.92
CA ALA A 5 -32.28 33.93 -29.00
C ALA A 5 -31.31 32.81 -28.57
N ALA A 6 -30.01 33.11 -28.54
CA ALA A 6 -28.99 32.32 -27.86
C ALA A 6 -28.63 32.98 -26.53
N ARG A 7 -28.80 32.23 -25.43
CA ARG A 7 -28.38 32.63 -24.08
C ARG A 7 -26.89 32.33 -23.94
N GLY A 8 -26.07 33.38 -23.79
CA GLY A 8 -24.70 33.29 -23.31
C GLY A 8 -24.67 33.50 -21.80
N THR A 9 -24.38 32.45 -21.04
CA THR A 9 -24.13 32.48 -19.60
C THR A 9 -22.75 33.06 -19.31
N GLY A 10 -22.71 34.02 -18.40
CA GLY A 10 -21.52 34.78 -18.01
C GLY A 10 -20.49 33.98 -17.22
N LEU A 11 -19.26 34.48 -17.31
CA LEU A 11 -18.09 34.11 -16.54
C LEU A 11 -18.29 34.53 -15.06
N GLY A 12 -18.34 33.57 -14.15
CA GLY A 12 -18.28 33.78 -12.71
C GLY A 12 -16.91 33.34 -12.17
N GLY A 13 -16.18 34.27 -11.54
CA GLY A 13 -14.87 34.04 -10.93
C GLY A 13 -14.90 33.18 -9.66
N PRO A 14 -13.72 32.86 -9.09
CA PRO A 14 -13.61 31.84 -8.06
C PRO A 14 -13.78 32.36 -6.62
N ALA A 15 -14.04 31.37 -5.75
CA ALA A 15 -13.92 31.32 -4.30
C ALA A 15 -15.17 31.63 -3.46
N ARG A 16 -15.67 30.58 -2.78
CA ARG A 16 -15.69 30.51 -1.30
C ARG A 16 -15.45 29.07 -0.83
N ARG A 17 -14.57 28.93 0.18
CA ARG A 17 -14.53 27.78 1.09
C ARG A 17 -15.81 27.80 1.93
N GLY A 18 -16.39 26.63 2.13
CA GLY A 18 -17.61 26.33 2.88
C GLY A 18 -18.24 25.10 2.21
N ASP A 19 -18.63 24.03 2.88
CA ASP A 19 -18.92 23.82 4.28
C ASP A 19 -18.66 22.35 4.63
N GLY A 20 -18.43 22.08 5.91
CA GLY A 20 -18.18 20.74 6.44
C GLY A 20 -19.26 19.76 5.98
N ALA A 21 -18.86 18.79 5.16
CA ALA A 21 -19.68 17.64 4.88
C ALA A 21 -19.92 16.89 6.19
N SER A 22 -21.18 16.80 6.57
CA SER A 22 -21.67 16.04 7.71
C SER A 22 -21.18 14.59 7.60
N ARG A 23 -20.30 14.22 8.54
CA ARG A 23 -19.90 12.86 8.88
C ARG A 23 -21.15 12.05 9.23
N ASP A 24 -21.35 10.90 8.61
CA ASP A 24 -22.28 9.91 9.13
C ASP A 24 -21.66 9.25 10.39
N PRO A 25 -22.22 9.44 11.59
CA PRO A 25 -21.73 8.85 12.83
C PRO A 25 -22.02 7.35 12.95
N ALA A 26 -22.71 6.72 11.99
CA ALA A 26 -22.94 5.27 11.98
C ALA A 26 -21.70 4.45 11.55
N ALA A 27 -20.64 5.08 11.02
CA ALA A 27 -19.43 4.43 10.51
C ALA A 27 -18.16 4.86 11.26
N GLY A 28 -18.18 4.83 12.59
CA GLY A 28 -17.12 5.33 13.49
C GLY A 28 -15.73 4.66 13.43
N ASP A 29 -15.41 3.96 12.34
CA ASP A 29 -14.13 3.29 12.11
C ASP A 29 -13.43 3.90 10.87
N PRO A 30 -12.42 4.77 11.04
CA PRO A 30 -11.67 5.35 9.93
C PRO A 30 -10.72 4.33 9.26
N GLY A 31 -10.69 3.07 9.70
CA GLY A 31 -9.73 2.08 9.25
C GLY A 31 -8.37 2.23 9.93
N LEU A 32 -7.38 1.51 9.40
CA LEU A 32 -6.03 1.45 9.99
C LEU A 32 -5.28 2.80 9.94
N PHE A 33 -5.58 3.61 8.92
CA PHE A 33 -4.88 4.85 8.60
C PHE A 33 -5.79 6.08 8.67
N GLY A 34 -6.97 6.01 8.03
CA GLY A 34 -7.92 7.12 7.93
C GLY A 34 -7.58 8.14 6.83
N PRO A 35 -8.56 8.96 6.40
CA PRO A 35 -8.43 9.86 5.25
C PRO A 35 -7.44 11.01 5.44
N ASP A 36 -7.09 11.33 6.68
CA ASP A 36 -6.15 12.42 7.01
C ASP A 36 -4.67 11.95 7.02
N SER A 37 -4.41 10.66 6.75
CA SER A 37 -3.07 10.07 6.79
C SER A 37 -2.30 10.27 5.48
N VAL A 38 -0.97 10.25 5.56
CA VAL A 38 -0.12 10.30 4.36
C VAL A 38 -0.27 9.03 3.52
N THR A 39 -0.37 7.85 4.15
CA THR A 39 -0.64 6.58 3.48
C THR A 39 -1.90 6.63 2.64
N TRP A 40 -3.02 7.16 3.18
CA TRP A 40 -4.28 7.25 2.44
C TRP A 40 -4.15 8.12 1.19
N ARG A 41 -3.49 9.28 1.33
CA ARG A 41 -3.22 10.20 0.22
C ARG A 41 -2.30 9.60 -0.84
N LEU A 42 -1.20 8.96 -0.44
CA LEU A 42 -0.22 8.36 -1.35
C LEU A 42 -0.78 7.17 -2.12
N HIS A 43 -1.54 6.32 -1.44
CA HIS A 43 -2.10 5.11 -2.06
C HIS A 43 -3.29 5.42 -2.97
N ALA A 44 -3.95 6.57 -2.79
CA ALA A 44 -5.05 7.03 -3.65
C ALA A 44 -4.56 7.70 -4.95
N ASP A 45 -3.27 8.08 -5.02
CA ASP A 45 -2.70 8.66 -6.24
C ASP A 45 -2.68 7.63 -7.38
N PRO A 46 -3.07 7.99 -8.62
CA PRO A 46 -3.01 7.09 -9.76
C PRO A 46 -1.63 6.44 -9.99
N VAL A 47 -0.54 7.09 -9.57
CA VAL A 47 0.83 6.56 -9.66
C VAL A 47 1.07 5.34 -8.75
N ALA A 48 0.19 5.09 -7.77
CA ALA A 48 0.26 3.94 -6.87
C ALA A 48 0.32 2.60 -7.63
N GLY A 49 -0.29 2.50 -8.81
CA GLY A 49 -0.19 1.30 -9.65
C GLY A 49 1.25 1.02 -10.11
N VAL A 50 2.02 2.07 -10.44
CA VAL A 50 3.45 1.96 -10.80
C VAL A 50 4.27 1.56 -9.58
N ALA A 51 3.94 2.10 -8.41
CA ALA A 51 4.57 1.72 -7.15
C ALA A 51 4.35 0.23 -6.82
N GLY A 52 3.12 -0.27 -6.99
CA GLY A 52 2.79 -1.68 -6.79
C GLY A 52 3.59 -2.61 -7.71
N LEU A 53 3.72 -2.24 -9.00
CA LEU A 53 4.55 -3.00 -9.94
C LEU A 53 6.04 -2.99 -9.53
N ARG A 54 6.59 -1.82 -9.19
CA ARG A 54 7.97 -1.70 -8.70
C ARG A 54 8.19 -2.56 -7.45
N ALA A 55 7.25 -2.55 -6.52
CA ALA A 55 7.33 -3.34 -5.29
C ALA A 55 7.46 -4.83 -5.60
N LEU A 56 6.66 -5.38 -6.52
CA LEU A 56 6.75 -6.78 -6.91
C LEU A 56 8.09 -7.15 -7.58
N LEU A 57 8.64 -6.24 -8.39
CA LEU A 57 9.95 -6.44 -9.00
C LEU A 57 11.07 -6.45 -7.96
N LEU A 58 11.04 -5.54 -6.98
CA LEU A 58 12.02 -5.53 -5.89
C LEU A 58 11.89 -6.73 -4.96
N GLN A 59 10.65 -7.12 -4.63
CA GLN A 59 10.39 -8.32 -3.83
C GLN A 59 11.02 -9.56 -4.47
N ALA A 60 11.01 -9.61 -5.81
CA ALA A 60 11.57 -10.71 -6.58
C ALA A 60 13.11 -10.81 -6.54
N LEU A 61 13.80 -9.83 -5.96
CA LEU A 61 15.26 -9.88 -5.83
C LEU A 61 15.74 -10.69 -4.62
N HIS A 62 14.84 -11.10 -3.71
CA HIS A 62 15.21 -11.96 -2.60
C HIS A 62 15.02 -13.43 -2.97
N PRO A 63 16.09 -14.27 -2.96
CA PRO A 63 16.03 -15.67 -3.41
C PRO A 63 14.94 -16.48 -2.71
N LEU A 64 14.91 -16.47 -1.38
CA LEU A 64 13.92 -17.22 -0.60
C LEU A 64 12.47 -16.72 -0.77
N ALA A 65 12.26 -15.41 -0.91
CA ALA A 65 10.94 -14.87 -1.21
C ALA A 65 10.48 -15.34 -2.60
N MET A 66 11.38 -15.35 -3.58
CA MET A 66 11.09 -15.89 -4.90
C MET A 66 10.88 -17.39 -4.91
N ALA A 67 11.64 -18.19 -4.17
CA ALA A 67 11.39 -19.62 -4.03
C ALA A 67 9.96 -19.88 -3.51
N GLY A 68 9.53 -19.12 -2.50
CA GLY A 68 8.14 -19.17 -2.00
C GLY A 68 7.11 -18.84 -3.06
N VAL A 69 7.30 -17.73 -3.79
CA VAL A 69 6.42 -17.34 -4.91
C VAL A 69 6.40 -18.41 -5.99
N ASP A 70 7.56 -18.97 -6.30
CA ASP A 70 7.76 -19.88 -7.41
C ASP A 70 7.05 -21.20 -7.22
N GLN A 71 7.17 -21.73 -6.00
CA GLN A 71 6.68 -23.03 -5.62
C GLN A 71 5.20 -22.99 -5.18
N HIS A 72 4.70 -21.84 -4.72
CA HIS A 72 3.37 -21.75 -4.09
C HIS A 72 2.39 -20.79 -4.78
N SER A 73 2.73 -20.21 -5.93
CA SER A 73 1.83 -19.33 -6.66
C SER A 73 1.74 -19.66 -8.15
N ARG A 74 0.70 -19.14 -8.80
CA ARG A 74 0.52 -19.27 -10.26
C ARG A 74 1.20 -18.15 -11.05
N PHE A 75 2.15 -17.40 -10.45
CA PHE A 75 2.61 -16.13 -11.03
C PHE A 75 3.19 -16.27 -12.46
N ARG A 76 3.79 -17.42 -12.82
CA ARG A 76 4.34 -17.64 -14.18
C ARG A 76 3.26 -17.64 -15.25
N VAL A 77 2.07 -18.13 -14.93
CA VAL A 77 0.94 -18.26 -15.87
C VAL A 77 -0.17 -17.22 -15.62
N ASP A 78 -0.13 -16.56 -14.46
CA ASP A 78 -1.10 -15.55 -14.02
C ASP A 78 -0.40 -14.40 -13.25
N PRO A 79 0.50 -13.64 -13.90
CA PRO A 79 1.22 -12.54 -13.26
C PRO A 79 0.28 -11.38 -12.89
N TRP A 80 -0.76 -11.15 -13.72
CA TRP A 80 -1.77 -10.13 -13.43
C TRP A 80 -2.66 -10.49 -12.26
N GLY A 81 -3.08 -11.75 -12.09
CA GLY A 81 -3.79 -12.17 -10.88
C GLY A 81 -2.97 -11.96 -9.61
N ARG A 82 -1.64 -12.15 -9.67
CA ARG A 82 -0.75 -11.86 -8.53
C ARG A 82 -0.64 -10.36 -8.24
N LEU A 83 -0.55 -9.53 -9.28
CA LEU A 83 -0.58 -8.07 -9.11
C LEU A 83 -1.91 -7.62 -8.49
N THR A 84 -3.05 -8.10 -9.01
CA THR A 84 -4.37 -7.82 -8.45
C THR A 84 -4.49 -8.25 -6.99
N THR A 85 -3.99 -9.44 -6.62
CA THR A 85 -4.00 -9.89 -5.21
C THR A 85 -3.23 -8.95 -4.29
N THR A 86 -2.10 -8.40 -4.77
CA THR A 86 -1.30 -7.44 -4.01
C THR A 86 -2.02 -6.10 -3.91
N ALA A 87 -2.62 -5.63 -5.02
CA ALA A 87 -3.41 -4.41 -5.06
C ALA A 87 -4.62 -4.49 -4.11
N ASP A 88 -5.36 -5.61 -4.11
CA ASP A 88 -6.50 -5.85 -3.22
C ASP A 88 -6.07 -5.82 -1.75
N PHE A 89 -4.91 -6.41 -1.44
CA PHE A 89 -4.35 -6.37 -0.10
C PHE A 89 -4.02 -4.94 0.34
N VAL A 90 -3.30 -4.18 -0.50
CA VAL A 90 -2.96 -2.78 -0.19
C VAL A 90 -4.21 -1.92 -0.08
N ALA A 91 -5.17 -2.08 -0.98
CA ALA A 91 -6.41 -1.31 -0.97
C ALA A 91 -7.25 -1.62 0.27
N THR A 92 -7.46 -2.88 0.61
CA THR A 92 -8.25 -3.26 1.78
C THR A 92 -7.59 -2.80 3.09
N THR A 93 -6.27 -2.94 3.19
CA THR A 93 -5.53 -2.50 4.40
C THR A 93 -5.46 -0.98 4.53
N THR A 94 -5.56 -0.24 3.42
CA THR A 94 -5.49 1.22 3.43
C THR A 94 -6.86 1.89 3.58
N PHE A 95 -7.85 1.41 2.82
CA PHE A 95 -9.14 2.07 2.64
C PHE A 95 -10.30 1.33 3.31
N GLY A 96 -10.10 0.07 3.70
CA GLY A 96 -11.10 -0.71 4.41
C GLY A 96 -11.20 -0.34 5.89
N SER A 97 -12.27 -0.83 6.52
CA SER A 97 -12.44 -0.77 7.97
C SER A 97 -11.31 -1.52 8.70
N THR A 98 -11.11 -1.22 9.98
CA THR A 98 -10.16 -1.93 10.85
C THR A 98 -10.50 -3.43 10.90
N ALA A 99 -11.80 -3.77 10.89
CA ALA A 99 -12.26 -5.15 10.86
C ALA A 99 -11.86 -5.87 9.56
N GLU A 100 -12.07 -5.25 8.40
CA GLU A 100 -11.69 -5.82 7.10
C GLU A 100 -10.18 -5.99 6.97
N ALA A 101 -9.40 -4.96 7.34
CA ALA A 101 -7.94 -5.02 7.32
C ALA A 101 -7.43 -6.16 8.23
N THR A 102 -7.95 -6.26 9.45
CA THR A 102 -7.55 -7.29 10.42
C THR A 102 -7.92 -8.70 9.94
N ALA A 103 -9.12 -8.88 9.40
CA ALA A 103 -9.59 -10.16 8.88
C ALA A 103 -8.75 -10.62 7.66
N LEU A 104 -8.48 -9.70 6.73
CA LEU A 104 -7.65 -10.00 5.57
C LEU A 104 -6.23 -10.37 5.99
N ALA A 105 -5.63 -9.61 6.90
CA ALA A 105 -4.29 -9.91 7.38
C ALA A 105 -4.23 -11.25 8.13
N ALA A 106 -5.24 -11.59 8.93
CA ALA A 106 -5.33 -12.91 9.57
C ALA A 106 -5.38 -14.05 8.54
N ARG A 107 -6.12 -13.85 7.44
CA ARG A 107 -6.14 -14.80 6.31
C ARG A 107 -4.78 -14.93 5.65
N VAL A 108 -4.10 -13.81 5.35
CA VAL A 108 -2.75 -13.79 4.77
C VAL A 108 -1.75 -14.51 5.68
N ARG A 109 -1.73 -14.20 6.98
CA ARG A 109 -0.89 -14.93 7.94
C ARG A 109 -1.21 -16.43 7.96
N GLY A 110 -2.48 -16.81 7.79
CA GLY A 110 -2.91 -18.19 7.63
C GLY A 110 -2.33 -18.90 6.41
N VAL A 111 -2.28 -18.20 5.27
CA VAL A 111 -1.62 -18.69 4.05
C VAL A 111 -0.11 -18.79 4.27
N HIS A 112 0.53 -17.74 4.78
CA HIS A 112 1.98 -17.70 4.99
C HIS A 112 2.49 -18.79 5.95
N ARG A 113 1.68 -19.23 6.92
CA ARG A 113 2.04 -20.37 7.78
C ARG A 113 2.23 -21.68 7.01
N ARG A 114 1.57 -21.83 5.85
CA ARG A 114 1.60 -23.03 4.99
C ARG A 114 2.61 -22.92 3.86
N VAL A 115 3.04 -21.72 3.50
CA VAL A 115 4.03 -21.47 2.44
C VAL A 115 5.42 -21.63 3.04
N ARG A 116 5.99 -22.82 2.85
CA ARG A 116 7.31 -23.22 3.35
C ARG A 116 7.92 -24.22 2.37
N GLY A 117 9.23 -24.27 2.30
CA GLY A 117 9.93 -25.22 1.44
C GLY A 117 11.43 -25.02 1.51
N THR A 118 12.13 -25.63 0.56
CA THR A 118 13.57 -25.48 0.39
C THR A 118 13.81 -24.88 -0.99
N ASP A 119 14.67 -23.88 -1.08
CA ASP A 119 15.10 -23.32 -2.35
C ASP A 119 16.02 -24.32 -3.08
N PRO A 120 15.67 -24.80 -4.28
CA PRO A 120 16.49 -25.77 -5.00
C PRO A 120 17.84 -25.21 -5.48
N GLU A 121 17.98 -23.88 -5.60
CA GLU A 121 19.23 -23.27 -6.06
C GLU A 121 20.27 -23.14 -4.92
N THR A 122 19.83 -22.72 -3.74
CA THR A 122 20.71 -22.48 -2.58
C THR A 122 20.72 -23.63 -1.57
N GLY A 123 19.68 -24.48 -1.55
CA GLY A 123 19.47 -25.51 -0.54
C GLY A 123 18.95 -24.97 0.80
N GLU A 124 18.64 -23.68 0.90
CA GLU A 124 18.16 -23.06 2.13
C GLU A 124 16.65 -23.28 2.34
N ASP A 125 16.27 -23.55 3.57
CA ASP A 125 14.86 -23.61 3.97
C ASP A 125 14.26 -22.21 4.09
N TYR A 126 13.03 -22.06 3.64
CA TYR A 126 12.28 -20.83 3.76
C TYR A 126 10.89 -21.05 4.37
N ALA A 127 10.39 -20.00 5.01
CA ALA A 127 9.01 -19.91 5.43
C ALA A 127 8.50 -18.49 5.16
N ALA A 128 7.37 -18.34 4.46
CA ALA A 128 6.80 -17.01 4.20
C ALA A 128 6.36 -16.28 5.50
N SER A 129 6.28 -17.01 6.62
CA SER A 129 6.06 -16.43 7.96
C SER A 129 7.33 -15.92 8.64
N ASP A 130 8.51 -16.09 8.04
CA ASP A 130 9.77 -15.59 8.59
C ASP A 130 9.72 -14.06 8.69
N PRO A 131 9.93 -13.48 9.90
CA PRO A 131 9.94 -12.03 10.08
C PRO A 131 10.89 -11.28 9.14
N GLU A 132 12.04 -11.85 8.76
CA GLU A 132 12.98 -11.18 7.85
C GLU A 132 12.46 -11.15 6.41
N LEU A 133 11.81 -12.23 5.94
CA LEU A 133 11.17 -12.25 4.62
C LEU A 133 9.95 -11.32 4.58
N LEU A 134 9.15 -11.30 5.65
CA LEU A 134 8.04 -10.36 5.79
C LEU A 134 8.55 -8.92 5.75
N ARG A 135 9.62 -8.61 6.50
CA ARG A 135 10.25 -7.30 6.54
C ARG A 135 10.77 -6.89 5.17
N TRP A 136 11.46 -7.78 4.44
CA TRP A 136 11.90 -7.53 3.07
C TRP A 136 10.72 -7.11 2.18
N VAL A 137 9.67 -7.93 2.15
CA VAL A 137 8.48 -7.67 1.32
C VAL A 137 7.81 -6.35 1.67
N HIS A 138 7.69 -6.05 2.96
CA HIS A 138 7.11 -4.82 3.45
C HIS A 138 7.97 -3.60 3.11
N CYS A 139 9.30 -3.66 3.31
CA CYS A 139 10.23 -2.60 2.92
C CYS A 139 10.14 -2.29 1.43
N CYS A 140 10.11 -3.31 0.56
CA CYS A 140 9.96 -3.11 -0.88
C CYS A 140 8.66 -2.39 -1.23
N LEU A 141 7.58 -2.65 -0.49
CA LEU A 141 6.30 -1.97 -0.69
C LEU A 141 6.42 -0.50 -0.27
N VAL A 142 6.80 -0.23 0.97
CA VAL A 142 6.93 1.14 1.53
C VAL A 142 7.86 2.00 0.68
N ASP A 143 9.06 1.50 0.38
CA ASP A 143 10.05 2.19 -0.47
C ASP A 143 9.49 2.50 -1.86
N SER A 144 8.73 1.57 -2.45
CA SER A 144 8.17 1.76 -3.79
C SER A 144 7.09 2.81 -3.84
N PHE A 145 6.21 2.87 -2.84
CA PHE A 145 5.16 3.88 -2.79
C PHE A 145 5.74 5.27 -2.58
N LEU A 146 6.66 5.43 -1.63
CA LEU A 146 7.31 6.72 -1.37
C LEU A 146 8.17 7.17 -2.56
N THR A 147 9.11 6.33 -3.01
CA THR A 147 10.02 6.68 -4.12
C THR A 147 9.26 7.00 -5.40
N THR A 148 8.22 6.24 -5.72
CA THR A 148 7.44 6.48 -6.95
C THR A 148 6.68 7.79 -6.89
N ALA A 149 6.05 8.09 -5.74
CA ALA A 149 5.34 9.34 -5.54
C ALA A 149 6.27 10.55 -5.65
N GLU A 150 7.43 10.50 -4.99
CA GLU A 150 8.45 11.56 -5.06
C GLU A 150 8.94 11.77 -6.50
N ARG A 151 9.27 10.69 -7.22
CA ARG A 151 9.75 10.76 -8.60
C ARG A 151 8.69 11.23 -9.59
N ALA A 152 7.41 11.01 -9.28
CA ALA A 152 6.29 11.50 -10.07
C ALA A 152 5.92 12.97 -9.76
N GLY A 153 6.58 13.59 -8.78
CA GLY A 153 6.33 14.98 -8.41
C GLY A 153 5.10 15.16 -7.51
N ALA A 154 4.73 14.14 -6.73
CA ALA A 154 3.70 14.28 -5.71
C ALA A 154 4.07 15.42 -4.73
N PRO A 155 3.11 16.27 -4.34
CA PRO A 155 3.38 17.40 -3.44
C PRO A 155 3.54 16.91 -1.99
N LEU A 156 4.69 16.31 -1.70
CA LEU A 156 5.08 15.84 -0.37
C LEU A 156 6.02 16.85 0.29
N ALA A 157 5.69 17.25 1.52
CA ALA A 157 6.65 17.91 2.38
C ALA A 157 7.72 16.90 2.84
N ALA A 158 8.90 17.36 3.27
CA ALA A 158 9.94 16.46 3.76
C ALA A 158 9.44 15.59 4.93
N GLU A 159 8.58 16.15 5.76
CA GLU A 159 8.00 15.50 6.94
C GLU A 159 6.94 14.44 6.56
N ASP A 160 6.38 14.50 5.35
CA ASP A 160 5.38 13.55 4.87
C ASP A 160 6.02 12.17 4.63
N GLY A 161 7.26 12.12 4.15
CA GLY A 161 7.98 10.85 3.95
C GLY A 161 8.20 10.11 5.27
N ASP A 162 8.68 10.82 6.30
CA ASP A 162 8.85 10.26 7.63
C ASP A 162 7.51 9.87 8.28
N ALA A 163 6.46 10.69 8.08
CA ALA A 163 5.12 10.37 8.54
C ALA A 163 4.59 9.09 7.88
N TYR A 164 4.76 8.95 6.57
CA TYR A 164 4.40 7.75 5.83
C TYR A 164 5.11 6.52 6.39
N VAL A 165 6.44 6.55 6.54
CA VAL A 165 7.19 5.40 7.08
C VAL A 165 6.71 5.04 8.49
N ARG A 166 6.45 6.02 9.36
CA ARG A 166 5.88 5.78 10.70
C ARG A 166 4.48 5.17 10.65
N GLU A 167 3.61 5.63 9.76
CA GLU A 167 2.27 5.06 9.58
C GLU A 167 2.34 3.58 9.18
N GLN A 168 3.32 3.22 8.34
CA GLN A 168 3.47 1.86 7.83
C GLN A 168 3.86 0.81 8.89
N VAL A 169 4.34 1.22 10.07
CA VAL A 169 4.56 0.33 11.22
C VAL A 169 3.26 -0.43 11.58
N ARG A 170 2.10 0.24 11.51
CA ARG A 170 0.80 -0.39 11.78
C ARG A 170 0.50 -1.52 10.80
N ALA A 171 0.80 -1.34 9.52
CA ALA A 171 0.65 -2.38 8.50
C ALA A 171 1.67 -3.52 8.67
N ALA A 172 2.89 -3.20 9.12
CA ALA A 172 3.91 -4.19 9.41
C ALA A 172 3.46 -5.15 10.54
N GLU A 173 2.98 -4.60 11.66
CA GLU A 173 2.42 -5.38 12.76
C GLU A 173 1.23 -6.23 12.30
N LEU A 174 0.37 -5.68 11.46
CA LEU A 174 -0.78 -6.38 10.93
C LEU A 174 -0.39 -7.63 10.14
N VAL A 175 0.73 -7.63 9.41
CA VAL A 175 1.21 -8.81 8.68
C VAL A 175 2.12 -9.72 9.51
N GLY A 176 2.38 -9.39 10.77
CA GLY A 176 3.14 -10.21 11.71
C GLY A 176 4.61 -9.82 11.86
N ILE A 177 5.01 -8.63 11.42
CA ILE A 177 6.34 -8.07 11.67
C ILE A 177 6.31 -7.35 13.03
N PRO A 178 7.16 -7.72 14.00
CA PRO A 178 7.28 -6.98 15.25
C PRO A 178 7.62 -5.50 15.02
N ALA A 179 7.05 -4.59 15.82
CA ALA A 179 7.23 -3.14 15.63
C ALA A 179 8.70 -2.69 15.68
N ASP A 180 9.53 -3.33 16.51
CA ASP A 180 10.98 -3.08 16.61
C ASP A 180 11.77 -3.52 15.37
N ARG A 181 11.13 -4.27 14.45
CA ARG A 181 11.68 -4.70 13.16
C ARG A 181 10.99 -4.07 11.96
N ALA A 182 9.95 -3.27 12.19
CA ALA A 182 9.33 -2.49 11.14
C ALA A 182 10.28 -1.39 10.65
N PRO A 183 10.15 -0.91 9.41
CA PRO A 183 10.93 0.24 8.94
C PRO A 183 10.64 1.44 9.85
N ALA A 184 11.69 1.98 10.50
CA ALA A 184 11.59 3.24 11.21
C ALA A 184 11.93 4.38 10.24
N ALA A 185 11.23 5.51 10.37
CA ALA A 185 11.65 6.73 9.71
C ALA A 185 13.09 7.04 10.11
N GLY A 186 13.91 7.48 9.15
CA GLY A 186 15.30 7.82 9.42
C GLY A 186 15.35 8.88 10.52
N GLY A 187 15.92 8.52 11.67
CA GLY A 187 16.43 9.56 12.57
C GLY A 187 17.43 10.37 11.76
N SER A 188 17.28 11.69 11.74
CA SER A 188 18.28 12.56 11.14
C SER A 188 19.64 12.28 11.79
N GLU A 189 20.43 11.39 11.22
CA GLU A 189 21.86 11.35 11.49
C GLU A 189 22.45 12.53 10.74
N LYS A 190 22.93 13.45 11.55
CA LYS A 190 23.50 14.74 11.21
C LYS A 190 24.87 14.59 10.56
#